data_AF-A0A178T5I2-F1
#
_entry.id   AF-A0A178T5I2-F1
#
_cell.length_a   1.000
_cell.length_b   1.000
_cell.length_c   1.000
_cell.angle_alpha   90.00
_cell.angle_beta   90.00
_cell.angle_gamma   90.00
#
_symmetry.space_group_name_H-M   'P 1'
#
loop_
_entity.id
_entity.type
_entity.pdbx_description
1 polymer ?
#
loop_
_entity_poly.entity_id
_entity_poly.type
_entity_poly.pdbx_seq_one_letter_code
_entity_poly.pdbx_strand_id
1 'polypeptide(L)'
;MRQIVDTAKRYNNFVRMDMEDLGHCQATLDLLHELRQMYDNVGTVIQAYLYRAEQDVKDLKGVSLRLVKGTYKEPPEVAFQDKQQVDENYMNIIQLHLLNGSYTAIATHETDMQQQLVKEGYTMRVYVPFWERLVRIFYEPACITPAKRRVRIKRLFLEIIFCTIVNIF
;
A
#
# COMPACT_ATOMS: atom_id res chain seq x y z
N MET A 1 4.04 -19.77 -5.90
CA MET A 1 3.56 -18.47 -6.42
C MET A 1 2.92 -18.56 -7.81
N ARG A 2 3.56 -19.16 -8.83
CA ARG A 2 3.04 -19.21 -10.22
C ARG A 2 1.59 -19.71 -10.35
N GLN A 3 1.21 -20.79 -9.68
CA GLN A 3 -0.17 -21.32 -9.70
C GLN A 3 -1.24 -20.30 -9.25
N ILE A 4 -0.90 -19.43 -8.28
CA ILE A 4 -1.79 -18.39 -7.78
C ILE A 4 -1.93 -17.29 -8.83
N VAL A 5 -0.82 -16.83 -9.40
CA VAL A 5 -0.82 -15.76 -10.43
C VAL A 5 -1.54 -16.22 -11.69
N ASP A 6 -1.32 -17.47 -12.14
CA ASP A 6 -2.04 -18.10 -13.25
C ASP A 6 -3.55 -18.09 -13.00
N THR A 7 -3.96 -18.53 -11.81
CA THR A 7 -5.37 -18.59 -11.46
C THR A 7 -5.97 -17.19 -11.41
N ALA A 8 -5.28 -16.23 -10.80
CA ALA A 8 -5.73 -14.85 -10.79
C ALA A 8 -5.87 -14.27 -12.20
N LYS A 9 -4.91 -14.55 -13.09
CA LYS A 9 -4.95 -14.08 -14.49
C LYS A 9 -6.16 -14.63 -15.24
N ARG A 10 -6.51 -15.91 -15.06
CA ARG A 10 -7.72 -16.51 -15.64
C ARG A 10 -9.00 -15.80 -15.25
N TYR A 11 -9.06 -15.23 -14.05
CA TYR A 11 -10.20 -14.47 -13.55
C TYR A 11 -10.03 -12.94 -13.69
N ASN A 12 -9.06 -12.47 -14.47
CA ASN A 12 -8.73 -11.05 -14.64
C ASN A 12 -8.49 -10.30 -13.31
N ASN A 13 -7.93 -11.02 -12.33
CA ASN A 13 -7.60 -10.49 -11.01
C ASN A 13 -6.13 -10.10 -10.92
N PHE A 14 -5.85 -9.04 -10.17
CA PHE A 14 -4.50 -8.58 -9.86
C PHE A 14 -4.00 -9.20 -8.56
N VAL A 15 -2.75 -9.66 -8.55
CA VAL A 15 -2.07 -10.18 -7.36
C VAL A 15 -1.04 -9.17 -6.86
N ARG A 16 -1.17 -8.74 -5.61
CA ARG A 16 -0.14 -7.94 -4.95
C ARG A 16 0.61 -8.80 -3.95
N MET A 17 1.93 -8.84 -4.09
CA MET A 17 2.81 -9.42 -3.10
C MET A 17 3.05 -8.38 -2.01
N ASP A 18 2.72 -8.70 -0.77
CA ASP A 18 3.03 -7.83 0.36
C ASP A 18 4.53 -7.90 0.68
N MET A 19 5.03 -6.82 1.28
CA MET A 19 6.43 -6.70 1.68
C MET A 19 6.54 -6.85 3.19
N GLU A 20 7.32 -7.85 3.62
CA GLU A 20 7.59 -8.13 5.03
C GLU A 20 8.76 -7.27 5.56
N ASP A 21 9.59 -7.82 6.43
CA ASP A 21 10.80 -7.19 6.95
C ASP A 21 11.93 -7.13 5.92
N LEU A 22 12.99 -6.38 6.24
CA LEU A 22 14.11 -6.14 5.33
C LEU A 22 14.77 -7.44 4.85
N GLY A 23 14.81 -8.49 5.70
CA GLY A 23 15.43 -9.78 5.38
C GLY A 23 14.78 -10.48 4.17
N HIS A 24 13.50 -10.23 3.92
CA HIS A 24 12.74 -10.84 2.84
C HIS A 24 12.53 -9.92 1.63
N CYS A 25 12.95 -8.65 1.74
CA CYS A 25 12.73 -7.65 0.71
C CYS A 25 13.39 -8.04 -0.63
N GLN A 26 14.67 -8.41 -0.61
CA GLN A 26 15.38 -8.77 -1.83
C GLN A 26 14.80 -10.02 -2.50
N ALA A 27 14.54 -11.08 -1.72
CA ALA A 27 13.94 -12.31 -2.24
C ALA A 27 12.56 -12.07 -2.87
N THR A 28 11.78 -11.16 -2.30
CA THR A 28 10.47 -10.75 -2.83
C THR A 28 10.62 -10.01 -4.17
N LEU A 29 11.59 -9.11 -4.28
CA LEU A 29 11.87 -8.36 -5.51
C LEU A 29 12.42 -9.26 -6.63
N ASP A 30 13.31 -10.20 -6.30
CA ASP A 30 13.84 -11.17 -7.26
C ASP A 30 12.72 -12.07 -7.81
N LEU A 31 11.86 -12.57 -6.93
CA LEU A 31 10.69 -13.35 -7.32
C LEU A 31 9.71 -12.55 -8.18
N LEU A 32 9.48 -11.27 -7.85
CA LEU A 32 8.65 -10.38 -8.65
C LEU A 32 9.26 -10.20 -10.05
N HIS A 33 10.57 -10.01 -10.15
CA HIS A 33 11.26 -9.86 -11.43
C HIS A 33 11.05 -11.09 -12.32
N GLU A 34 11.24 -12.29 -11.78
CA GLU A 34 10.97 -13.54 -12.51
C GLU A 34 9.51 -13.66 -12.96
N LEU A 35 8.55 -13.32 -12.09
CA LEU A 35 7.12 -13.39 -12.44
C LEU A 35 6.76 -12.37 -13.52
N ARG A 36 7.34 -11.17 -13.49
CA ARG A 36 7.04 -10.11 -14.46
C ARG A 36 7.49 -10.43 -15.89
N GLN A 37 8.41 -11.40 -16.07
CA GLN A 37 8.77 -11.90 -17.40
C GLN A 37 7.61 -12.64 -18.10
N MET A 38 6.66 -13.19 -17.34
CA MET A 38 5.53 -13.97 -17.86
C MET A 38 4.16 -13.36 -17.56
N TYR A 39 4.07 -12.54 -16.50
CA TYR A 39 2.81 -12.02 -15.96
C TYR A 39 2.82 -10.50 -15.85
N ASP A 40 1.70 -9.89 -16.21
CA ASP A 40 1.40 -8.44 -16.15
C ASP A 40 0.45 -8.07 -15.01
N ASN A 41 -0.26 -9.05 -14.45
CA ASN A 41 -1.21 -8.88 -13.36
C ASN A 41 -0.59 -9.07 -11.97
N VAL A 42 0.71 -8.78 -11.82
CA VAL A 42 1.45 -8.91 -10.56
C VAL A 42 2.21 -7.63 -10.22
N GLY A 43 2.27 -7.30 -8.93
CA GLY A 43 3.06 -6.19 -8.41
C GLY A 43 3.33 -6.35 -6.93
N THR A 44 3.97 -5.36 -6.33
CA THR A 44 4.46 -5.46 -4.94
C THR A 44 4.20 -4.20 -4.13
N VAL A 45 4.59 -4.23 -2.86
CA VAL A 45 4.60 -3.12 -1.92
C VAL A 45 6.03 -2.59 -1.77
N ILE A 46 6.20 -1.27 -1.74
CA ILE A 46 7.49 -0.63 -1.38
C ILE A 46 7.26 0.25 -0.15
N GLN A 47 8.22 0.21 0.77
CA GLN A 47 8.17 0.92 2.05
C GLN A 47 9.13 2.11 2.04
N ALA A 48 8.63 3.33 2.21
CA ALA A 48 9.42 4.56 2.06
C ALA A 48 10.41 4.86 3.20
N TYR A 49 10.23 4.28 4.38
CA TYR A 49 11.20 4.43 5.47
C TYR A 49 12.57 3.78 5.19
N LEU A 50 12.70 2.94 4.17
CA LEU A 50 13.98 2.34 3.79
C LEU A 50 14.77 3.25 2.84
N TYR A 51 16.09 3.37 3.03
CA TYR A 51 16.95 4.17 2.14
C TYR A 51 16.95 3.63 0.69
N ARG A 52 16.79 2.31 0.52
CA ARG A 52 16.75 1.64 -0.78
C ARG A 52 15.48 1.91 -1.60
N ALA A 53 14.42 2.42 -0.97
CA ALA A 53 13.09 2.52 -1.58
C ALA A 53 13.07 3.34 -2.87
N GLU A 54 13.86 4.43 -2.93
CA GLU A 54 13.95 5.25 -4.12
C GLU A 54 14.52 4.48 -5.32
N GLN A 55 15.59 3.71 -5.09
CA GLN A 55 16.20 2.89 -6.12
C GLN A 55 15.28 1.76 -6.56
N ASP A 56 14.65 1.06 -5.60
CA ASP A 56 13.71 -0.02 -5.89
C ASP A 56 12.53 0.49 -6.75
N VAL A 57 12.02 1.70 -6.49
CA VAL A 57 10.95 2.32 -7.29
C VAL A 57 11.39 2.67 -8.71
N LYS A 58 12.64 3.11 -8.89
CA LYS A 58 13.21 3.36 -10.23
C LYS A 58 13.35 2.07 -11.03
N ASP A 59 13.83 1.02 -10.38
CA ASP A 59 14.06 -0.29 -11.02
C ASP A 59 12.74 -0.98 -11.39
N LEU A 60 11.68 -0.71 -10.64
CA LEU A 60 10.33 -1.28 -10.84
C LEU A 60 9.43 -0.42 -11.76
N LYS A 61 10.01 0.35 -12.67
CA LYS A 61 9.27 1.13 -13.66
C LYS A 61 8.30 0.24 -14.47
N GLY A 62 7.04 0.65 -14.56
CA GLY A 62 5.98 -0.07 -15.26
C GLY A 62 5.36 -1.21 -14.45
N VAL A 63 5.77 -1.41 -13.20
CA VAL A 63 5.13 -2.35 -12.29
C VAL A 63 4.07 -1.62 -11.46
N SER A 64 2.94 -2.26 -11.19
CA SER A 64 1.94 -1.69 -10.29
C SER A 64 2.42 -1.80 -8.84
N LEU A 65 2.81 -0.69 -8.22
CA LEU A 65 3.29 -0.67 -6.83
C LEU A 65 2.21 -0.16 -5.86
N ARG A 66 2.26 -0.65 -4.62
CA ARG A 66 1.62 0.00 -3.47
C ARG A 66 2.71 0.65 -2.62
N LEU A 67 2.64 1.95 -2.43
CA LEU A 67 3.63 2.68 -1.65
C LEU A 67 3.08 2.90 -0.23
N VAL A 68 3.83 2.44 0.76
CA VAL A 68 3.53 2.58 2.20
C VAL A 68 4.69 3.29 2.90
N LYS A 69 4.46 3.89 4.08
CA LYS A 69 5.55 4.43 4.90
C LYS A 69 6.44 3.32 5.48
N GLY A 70 5.82 2.23 5.96
CA GLY A 70 6.50 1.13 6.65
C GLY A 70 6.08 1.04 8.11
N THR A 71 6.12 -0.16 8.71
CA THR A 71 5.63 -0.41 10.08
C THR A 71 6.66 -1.06 11.01
N TYR A 72 7.80 -1.49 10.49
CA TYR A 72 8.81 -2.24 11.23
C TYR A 72 9.89 -1.32 11.83
N LYS A 73 10.50 -1.76 12.94
CA LYS A 73 11.59 -1.05 13.62
C LYS A 73 12.93 -1.59 13.14
N GLU A 74 13.31 -1.16 11.95
CA GLU A 74 14.61 -1.49 11.36
C GLU A 74 15.70 -0.56 11.92
N PRO A 75 16.97 -1.02 11.91
CA PRO A 75 18.05 -0.26 12.51
C PRO A 75 18.41 0.98 11.65
N PRO A 76 19.01 2.03 12.24
CA PRO A 76 19.21 3.33 11.58
C PRO A 76 20.13 3.29 10.35
N GLU A 77 20.92 2.22 10.20
CA GLU A 77 21.82 1.99 9.08
C GLU A 77 21.07 1.72 7.77
N VAL A 78 19.81 1.29 7.84
CA VAL A 78 19.01 0.86 6.69
C VAL A 78 17.69 1.62 6.54
N ALA A 79 17.26 2.32 7.60
CA ALA A 79 15.97 3.01 7.63
C ALA A 79 16.05 4.39 8.29
N PHE A 80 15.28 5.33 7.72
CA PHE A 80 15.01 6.64 8.30
C PHE A 80 14.32 6.48 9.66
N GLN A 81 14.87 7.13 10.68
CA GLN A 81 14.30 7.14 12.03
C GLN A 81 13.40 8.35 12.28
N ASP A 82 13.68 9.44 11.57
CA ASP A 82 12.92 10.67 11.67
C ASP A 82 11.68 10.63 10.78
N LYS A 83 10.52 10.99 11.35
CA LYS A 83 9.24 10.95 10.64
C LYS A 83 9.22 11.90 9.45
N GLN A 84 9.81 13.09 9.57
CA GLN A 84 9.81 14.07 8.50
C GLN A 84 10.62 13.55 7.30
N GLN A 85 11.76 12.91 7.55
CA GLN A 85 12.55 12.27 6.48
C GLN A 85 11.79 11.14 5.79
N VAL A 86 11.02 10.34 6.54
CA VAL A 86 10.15 9.31 5.96
C VAL A 86 9.07 9.92 5.07
N ASP A 87 8.44 11.01 5.52
CA ASP A 87 7.36 11.69 4.79
C ASP A 87 7.88 12.36 3.51
N GLU A 88 9.06 12.98 3.58
CA GLU A 88 9.76 13.56 2.43
C GLU A 88 10.12 12.48 1.39
N ASN A 89 10.70 11.36 1.84
CA ASN A 89 11.03 10.26 0.94
C ASN A 89 9.76 9.62 0.36
N TYR A 90 8.69 9.49 1.15
CA TYR A 90 7.40 8.97 0.69
C TYR A 90 6.83 9.79 -0.47
N MET A 91 6.85 11.12 -0.35
CA MET A 91 6.42 12.02 -1.43
C MET A 91 7.32 11.90 -2.67
N ASN A 92 8.63 11.84 -2.47
CA ASN A 92 9.61 11.67 -3.56
C ASN A 92 9.34 10.39 -4.36
N ILE A 93 9.21 9.24 -3.70
CA ILE A 93 8.98 7.98 -4.39
C ILE A 93 7.61 7.91 -5.08
N ILE A 94 6.59 8.57 -4.53
CA ILE A 94 5.27 8.68 -5.17
C ILE A 94 5.39 9.45 -6.48
N GLN A 95 6.01 10.62 -6.44
CA GLN A 95 6.19 11.46 -7.64
C GLN A 95 7.02 10.71 -8.69
N LEU A 96 8.13 10.09 -8.30
CA LEU A 96 8.98 9.29 -9.19
C LEU A 96 8.19 8.17 -9.89
N HIS A 97 7.36 7.44 -9.15
CA HIS A 97 6.60 6.32 -9.72
C HIS A 97 5.45 6.80 -10.62
N LEU A 98 4.79 7.91 -10.27
CA LEU A 98 3.72 8.51 -11.07
C LEU A 98 4.25 9.13 -12.36
N LEU A 99 5.38 9.84 -12.32
CA LEU A 99 6.05 10.41 -13.50
C LEU A 99 6.50 9.31 -14.49
N ASN A 100 6.77 8.11 -13.99
CA ASN A 100 7.07 6.94 -14.81
C ASN A 100 5.84 6.36 -15.53
N GLY A 101 4.64 6.94 -15.38
CA GLY A 101 3.40 6.47 -15.99
C GLY A 101 2.89 5.15 -15.39
N SER A 102 3.39 4.78 -14.22
CA SER A 102 3.14 3.48 -13.60
C SER A 102 1.95 3.56 -12.63
N TYR A 103 1.17 2.49 -12.55
CA TYR A 103 0.03 2.44 -11.63
C TYR A 103 0.52 2.47 -10.19
N THR A 104 0.09 3.48 -9.42
CA THR A 104 0.52 3.67 -8.03
C THR A 104 -0.70 3.64 -7.11
N ALA A 105 -0.70 2.70 -6.17
CA ALA A 105 -1.64 2.72 -5.05
C ALA A 105 -0.98 3.41 -3.86
N ILE A 106 -1.55 4.54 -3.42
CA ILE A 106 -1.04 5.31 -2.29
C ILE A 106 -1.81 4.89 -1.05
N ALA A 107 -1.10 4.28 -0.11
CA ALA A 107 -1.65 3.78 1.15
C ALA A 107 -1.22 4.71 2.31
N THR A 108 -1.81 5.90 2.34
CA THR A 108 -1.67 6.87 3.43
C THR A 108 -3.04 7.38 3.85
N HIS A 109 -3.20 7.68 5.14
CA HIS A 109 -4.41 8.34 5.67
C HIS A 109 -4.25 9.87 5.74
N GLU A 110 -3.03 10.38 5.52
CA GLU A 110 -2.72 11.80 5.66
C GLU A 110 -3.26 12.58 4.45
N THR A 111 -4.29 13.39 4.69
CA THR A 111 -5.08 14.04 3.65
C THR A 111 -4.31 15.16 2.95
N ASP A 112 -3.42 15.85 3.66
CA ASP A 112 -2.65 16.98 3.11
C ASP A 112 -1.73 16.56 1.96
N MET A 113 -1.04 15.42 2.11
CA MET A 113 -0.21 14.85 1.04
C MET A 113 -1.03 14.47 -0.19
N GLN A 114 -2.19 13.84 0.02
CA GLN A 114 -3.09 13.47 -1.08
C GLN A 114 -3.57 14.72 -1.83
N GLN A 115 -3.96 15.78 -1.10
CA GLN A 115 -4.37 17.04 -1.71
C GLN A 115 -3.25 17.71 -2.48
N GLN A 116 -2.01 17.66 -1.98
CA GLN A 116 -0.86 18.21 -2.68
C GLN A 116 -0.63 17.52 -4.02
N LEU A 117 -0.64 16.18 -4.06
CA LEU A 117 -0.47 15.41 -5.30
C LEU A 117 -1.57 15.69 -6.32
N VAL A 118 -2.82 15.84 -5.86
CA VAL A 118 -3.94 16.20 -6.73
C VAL A 118 -3.76 17.62 -7.29
N LYS A 119 -3.30 18.58 -6.47
CA LYS A 119 -2.99 19.95 -6.94
C LYS A 119 -1.86 19.99 -7.97
N GLU A 120 -0.87 19.10 -7.82
CA GLU A 120 0.22 18.93 -8.78
C GLU A 120 -0.23 18.24 -10.08
N GLY A 121 -1.48 17.75 -10.15
CA GLY A 121 -2.09 17.21 -11.36
C GLY A 121 -1.92 15.69 -11.53
N TYR A 122 -1.50 14.98 -10.49
CA TYR A 122 -1.30 13.53 -10.58
C TYR A 122 -2.62 12.75 -10.44
N THR A 123 -2.83 11.76 -11.31
CA THR A 123 -3.91 10.79 -11.15
C THR A 123 -3.50 9.67 -10.21
N MET A 124 -4.16 9.56 -9.07
CA MET A 124 -3.85 8.55 -8.04
C MET A 124 -5.08 7.80 -7.57
N ARG A 125 -4.87 6.59 -7.06
CA ARG A 125 -5.90 5.85 -6.32
C ARG A 125 -5.52 5.72 -4.85
N VAL A 126 -6.43 6.17 -4.00
CA VAL A 126 -6.28 6.10 -2.54
C VAL A 126 -6.84 4.78 -2.05
N TYR A 127 -6.03 4.04 -1.29
CA TYR A 127 -6.50 2.84 -0.62
C TYR A 127 -7.19 3.24 0.69
N VAL A 128 -8.52 3.10 0.73
CA VAL A 128 -9.32 3.28 1.95
C VAL A 128 -9.68 1.90 2.50
N PRO A 129 -9.13 1.47 3.65
CA PRO A 129 -9.48 0.18 4.22
C PRO A 129 -10.96 0.14 4.61
N PHE A 130 -11.63 -0.96 4.29
CA PHE A 130 -13.09 -1.14 4.49
C PHE A 130 -13.55 -0.86 5.94
N TRP A 131 -12.68 -1.09 6.92
CA TRP A 131 -12.96 -0.88 8.35
C TRP A 131 -13.28 0.58 8.72
N GLU A 132 -12.75 1.59 8.01
CA GLU A 132 -13.11 2.99 8.26
C GLU A 132 -14.57 3.30 7.90
N ARG A 133 -15.10 2.61 6.89
CA ARG A 133 -16.51 2.73 6.50
C ARG A 133 -17.44 2.10 7.55
N LEU A 134 -16.99 1.03 8.21
CA LEU A 134 -17.70 0.41 9.34
C LEU A 134 -17.72 1.29 10.58
N VAL A 135 -16.61 1.98 10.92
CA VAL A 135 -16.60 2.91 12.05
C VAL A 135 -17.68 3.98 11.88
N ARG A 136 -17.85 4.55 10.68
CA ARG A 136 -18.88 5.57 10.43
C ARG A 136 -20.32 5.04 10.54
N ILE A 137 -20.55 3.78 10.16
CA ILE A 137 -21.86 3.11 10.31
C ILE A 137 -22.14 2.74 11.78
N PHE A 138 -21.12 2.35 12.56
CA PHE A 138 -21.27 1.97 13.97
C PHE A 138 -21.16 3.14 14.96
N TYR A 139 -20.60 4.29 14.56
CA TYR A 139 -20.46 5.51 15.37
C TYR A 139 -21.46 6.63 15.00
N GLU A 140 -22.52 6.33 14.26
CA GLU A 140 -23.65 7.25 14.16
C GLU A 140 -24.48 7.15 15.46
N PRO A 141 -24.66 8.25 16.24
CA PRO A 141 -25.19 8.17 17.60
C PRO A 141 -26.69 7.83 17.69
N ALA A 142 -27.34 7.50 16.58
CA ALA A 142 -28.80 7.32 16.54
C ALA A 142 -29.29 5.97 17.08
N CYS A 143 -28.44 4.96 17.31
CA CYS A 143 -28.92 3.59 17.58
C CYS A 143 -28.06 2.76 18.56
N ILE A 144 -27.61 3.29 19.70
CA ILE A 144 -27.06 2.42 20.77
C ILE A 144 -27.49 2.90 22.17
N THR A 145 -28.38 2.14 22.82
CA THR A 145 -28.71 2.26 24.25
C THR A 145 -27.55 1.78 25.14
N PRO A 146 -27.45 2.24 26.42
CA PRO A 146 -26.19 2.28 27.16
C PRO A 146 -25.64 0.95 27.72
N ALA A 147 -26.19 -0.20 27.34
CA ALA A 147 -26.02 -1.43 28.13
C ALA A 147 -24.93 -2.43 27.67
N LYS A 148 -24.19 -2.17 26.58
CA LYS A 148 -23.20 -3.15 26.06
C LYS A 148 -21.86 -2.52 25.70
N ARG A 149 -21.21 -1.88 26.67
CA ARG A 149 -19.91 -1.21 26.53
C ARG A 149 -18.66 -2.11 26.71
N ARG A 150 -18.81 -3.44 26.75
CA ARG A 150 -17.71 -4.33 27.17
C ARG A 150 -17.75 -5.71 26.53
N VAL A 151 -17.39 -5.84 25.25
CA VAL A 151 -16.93 -7.14 24.70
C VAL A 151 -15.86 -6.95 23.62
N ARG A 152 -14.60 -7.15 24.03
CA ARG A 152 -13.57 -7.94 23.32
C ARG A 152 -13.20 -7.54 21.86
N ILE A 153 -12.67 -6.32 21.68
CA ILE A 153 -11.86 -5.95 20.51
C ILE A 153 -10.45 -6.52 20.69
N LYS A 154 -10.21 -7.77 20.31
CA LYS A 154 -8.83 -8.30 20.17
C LYS A 154 -8.69 -9.57 19.33
N ARG A 155 -9.76 -10.08 18.72
CA ARG A 155 -9.72 -11.42 18.10
C ARG A 155 -10.60 -11.57 16.87
N LEU A 156 -10.49 -10.65 15.92
CA LEU A 156 -11.00 -10.83 14.56
C LEU A 156 -10.03 -10.12 13.59
N PHE A 157 -8.78 -10.58 13.58
CA PHE A 157 -7.73 -10.13 12.67
C PHE A 157 -7.52 -11.21 11.60
N LEU A 158 -8.59 -11.52 10.88
CA LEU A 158 -8.57 -12.33 9.67
C LEU A 158 -9.94 -12.11 9.03
N GLU A 159 -9.97 -11.46 7.87
CA GLU A 159 -10.90 -11.76 6.76
C GLU A 159 -10.90 -10.61 5.74
N ILE A 160 -10.45 -10.96 4.54
CA ILE A 160 -10.91 -10.49 3.22
C ILE A 160 -11.08 -8.97 3.09
N ILE A 161 -10.02 -8.33 2.59
CA ILE A 161 -10.03 -6.93 2.19
C ILE A 161 -10.78 -6.80 0.85
N PHE A 162 -12.03 -6.36 0.89
CA PHE A 162 -12.73 -5.85 -0.29
C PHE A 162 -12.26 -4.41 -0.56
N CYS A 163 -11.54 -4.21 -1.67
CA CYS A 163 -11.01 -2.92 -2.09
C CYS A 163 -12.12 -2.09 -2.76
N THR A 164 -12.59 -1.01 -2.12
CA THR A 164 -13.40 0.00 -2.83
C THR A 164 -12.44 1.01 -3.44
N ILE A 165 -12.30 0.97 -4.75
CA ILE A 165 -11.57 1.99 -5.51
C ILE A 165 -12.43 3.25 -5.55
N VAL A 166 -11.96 4.33 -4.94
CA VAL A 166 -12.48 5.66 -5.21
C VAL A 166 -11.61 6.27 -6.31
N ASN A 167 -12.15 6.34 -7.52
CA ASN A 167 -11.58 7.20 -8.55
C ASN A 167 -11.92 8.63 -8.14
N ILE A 168 -10.91 9.39 -7.74
CA ILE A 168 -11.03 10.84 -7.65
C ILE A 168 -10.75 11.31 -9.08
N PHE A 169 -11.83 11.69 -9.78
CA PHE A 169 -11.79 12.29 -11.11
C PHE A 169 -11.51 13.78 -11.02
#